data_AF-A0A848QM89-F1
#
_entry.id   AF-A0A848QM89-F1
#
_cell.length_a   1.000
_cell.length_b   1.000
_cell.length_c   1.000
_cell.angle_alpha   90.00
_cell.angle_beta   90.00
_cell.angle_gamma   90.00
#
_symmetry.space_group_name_H-M   'P 1'
#
loop_
_entity.id
_entity.type
_entity.pdbx_description
1 polymer ?
#
loop_
_entity_poly.entity_id
_entity_poly.type
_entity_poly.pdbx_seq_one_letter_code
_entity_poly.pdbx_strand_id
1 'polypeptide(L)'
;MKPIDLLQLLTSFVLVCVALMWLLNLRKRRAKLAFAPAVPDDKPAFSFRRKSKKIAEEEAAAEAEAPVPLMRRRQILPPAETTETDNEPSAEPSNPSAAAEHSTPIGDTDWSEPEQADAEAGQFTQPDEAGVAVEPSPEPSDTPDQLSSDGSISDEESISVILRRPVMPDADAHVRSWLGGLPEMPDDVEWPQAISAEDPSLGKVPHHFLAQISCADLPQELWGGRGPREGSLLFFVDPNVGCPDDDTSHSVLHITGSGTERPAPDTLGPVHNKVYTGGSYNWLPIDNVPPVWRKWPVELLETPNVLHDIDGHPSATPAGFSSILYDGAPVADRVTGTVTTPYTYGQSANALRQLAARMRNEPREVASTEALNMVVENRAINRLLESLQHARAKIDTQEDPDLRARQLEDLLPRLALVTEVSSAGELVEMLNRERSKVAKWRASIAKHCVNLEKLLAGENDDTPLPRENWEELQQCFVGQSASMFEVGIDYNHPDGKALTLTTVKETAELEAADGLSQLAILDSLDADRSALVPDTVKEAIKPALRNLYANRPHRLGGYHDGVQTTVSERADDTVLLLQIATDEAMDWCWGDSGAYYFWIDKSDLANGDFSRVSMTLECC
;
A
#
# COMPACT_ATOMS: atom_id res chain seq x y z
N MET A 1 51.58 15.72 14.80
CA MET A 1 50.36 15.37 14.04
C MET A 1 49.17 15.73 14.91
N LYS A 2 48.31 16.66 14.49
CA LYS A 2 47.08 17.01 15.23
C LYS A 2 46.00 15.96 14.92
N PRO A 3 45.14 15.59 15.88
CA PRO A 3 44.04 14.66 15.62
C PRO A 3 43.06 15.33 14.65
N ILE A 4 42.68 14.59 13.61
CA ILE A 4 41.69 15.01 12.62
C ILE A 4 40.32 14.80 13.24
N ASP A 5 39.51 15.85 13.27
CA ASP A 5 38.18 15.88 13.85
C ASP A 5 37.20 15.14 12.93
N LEU A 6 36.82 13.91 13.33
CA LEU A 6 36.03 12.98 12.52
C LEU A 6 34.66 13.58 12.10
N LEU A 7 34.14 14.51 12.90
CA LEU A 7 32.88 15.22 12.67
C LEU A 7 32.98 16.24 11.52
N GLN A 8 34.14 16.88 11.34
CA GLN A 8 34.39 17.79 10.20
C GLN A 8 34.55 17.01 8.89
N LEU A 9 35.05 15.78 8.94
CA LEU A 9 35.21 14.93 7.77
C LEU A 9 33.86 14.37 7.29
N LEU A 10 32.97 13.99 8.21
CA LEU A 10 31.60 13.56 7.92
C LEU A 10 30.74 14.69 7.34
N THR A 11 30.78 15.89 7.93
CA THR A 11 30.04 17.05 7.40
C THR A 11 30.55 17.49 6.03
N SER A 12 31.86 17.45 5.79
CA SER A 12 32.45 17.72 4.48
C SER A 12 32.07 16.66 3.44
N PHE A 13 31.97 15.38 3.85
CA PHE A 13 31.57 14.29 2.96
C PHE A 13 30.10 14.41 2.53
N VAL A 14 29.19 14.73 3.47
CA VAL A 14 27.77 14.96 3.17
C VAL A 14 27.58 16.14 2.20
N LEU A 15 28.29 17.26 2.40
CA LEU A 15 28.24 18.40 1.49
C LEU A 15 28.74 18.07 0.08
N VAL A 16 29.79 17.24 -0.03
CA VAL A 16 30.30 16.76 -1.34
C VAL A 16 29.27 15.84 -2.02
N CYS A 17 28.61 14.95 -1.28
CA CYS A 17 27.54 14.09 -1.81
C CYS A 17 26.34 14.90 -2.31
N VAL A 18 25.89 15.91 -1.55
CA VAL A 18 24.79 16.81 -1.96
C VAL A 18 25.18 17.61 -3.21
N ALA A 19 26.40 18.14 -3.27
CA ALA A 19 26.91 18.84 -4.46
C ALA A 19 27.00 17.92 -5.70
N LEU A 20 27.41 16.66 -5.52
CA LEU A 20 27.45 15.67 -6.60
C LEU A 20 26.05 15.30 -7.09
N MET A 21 25.09 15.12 -6.18
CA MET A 21 23.69 14.85 -6.54
C MET A 21 23.07 16.03 -7.30
N TRP A 22 23.33 17.26 -6.87
CA TRP A 22 22.89 18.47 -7.57
C TRP A 22 23.51 18.59 -8.97
N LEU A 23 24.80 18.31 -9.12
CA LEU A 23 25.50 18.30 -10.42
C LEU A 23 24.99 17.20 -11.37
N LEU A 24 24.68 16.01 -10.85
CA LEU A 24 24.09 14.92 -11.62
C LEU A 24 22.67 15.27 -12.08
N ASN A 25 21.89 15.95 -11.24
CA ASN A 25 20.55 16.41 -11.58
C ASN A 25 20.57 17.53 -12.66
N LEU A 26 21.51 18.46 -12.56
CA LEU A 26 21.77 19.49 -13.59
C LEU A 26 22.16 18.88 -14.95
N ARG A 27 22.95 17.81 -14.97
CA ARG A 27 23.29 17.08 -16.20
C ARG A 27 22.06 16.39 -16.81
N LYS A 28 21.20 15.78 -15.99
CA LYS A 28 19.92 15.21 -16.46
C LYS A 28 18.99 16.28 -17.05
N ARG A 29 18.93 17.49 -16.45
CA ARG A 29 18.14 18.62 -16.97
C ARG A 29 18.65 19.14 -18.33
N ARG A 30 19.98 19.24 -18.51
CA ARG A 30 20.58 19.65 -19.80
C ARG A 30 20.36 18.62 -20.91
N ALA A 31 20.30 17.33 -20.59
CA ALA A 31 19.99 16.27 -21.55
C ALA A 31 18.52 16.31 -22.02
N LYS A 32 17.59 16.71 -21.14
CA LYS A 32 16.16 16.87 -21.50
C LYS A 32 15.88 18.11 -22.35
N LEU A 33 16.64 19.20 -22.21
CA LEU A 33 16.48 20.39 -23.07
C LEU A 33 17.05 20.23 -24.50
N ALA A 34 17.86 19.20 -24.77
CA ALA A 34 18.47 18.98 -26.09
C ALA A 34 17.57 18.17 -27.07
N PHE A 35 16.43 17.66 -26.62
CA PHE A 35 15.49 16.87 -27.41
C PHE A 35 14.08 17.46 -27.35
N ALA A 36 13.89 18.65 -27.94
CA ALA A 36 12.60 19.13 -28.37
C ALA A 36 12.58 19.16 -29.91
N PRO A 37 11.73 18.37 -30.60
CA PRO A 37 11.64 18.46 -32.05
C PRO A 37 10.84 19.70 -32.45
N ALA A 38 11.38 20.47 -33.39
CA ALA A 38 10.67 21.56 -34.05
C ALA A 38 9.53 21.01 -34.92
N VAL A 39 8.35 21.63 -34.81
CA VAL A 39 7.19 21.39 -35.69
C VAL A 39 7.44 22.01 -37.07
N PRO A 40 7.08 21.33 -38.15
CA PRO A 40 6.67 22.02 -39.37
C PRO A 40 5.25 21.62 -39.82
N ASP A 41 4.43 22.64 -40.09
CA ASP A 41 3.20 22.57 -40.88
C ASP A 41 3.50 22.19 -42.34
N ASP A 42 2.65 21.30 -42.89
CA ASP A 42 1.97 21.35 -44.20
C ASP A 42 1.76 19.94 -44.80
N LYS A 43 0.49 19.64 -45.13
CA LYS A 43 0.08 18.49 -45.96
C LYS A 43 0.26 18.83 -47.45
N PRO A 44 0.36 17.85 -48.38
CA PRO A 44 -0.86 17.28 -48.97
C PRO A 44 -0.82 15.77 -49.31
N ALA A 45 -2.02 15.24 -49.57
CA ALA A 45 -2.39 13.85 -49.81
C ALA A 45 -1.84 13.21 -51.10
N PHE A 46 -1.61 11.88 -51.10
CA PHE A 46 -1.74 11.03 -52.30
C PHE A 46 -2.09 9.57 -51.96
N SER A 47 -2.81 8.96 -52.90
CA SER A 47 -3.58 7.71 -52.80
C SER A 47 -2.88 6.46 -53.38
N PHE A 48 -3.41 5.30 -52.97
CA PHE A 48 -3.61 4.04 -53.70
C PHE A 48 -2.58 2.86 -53.65
N ARG A 49 -3.15 1.71 -53.22
CA ARG A 49 -3.20 0.36 -53.85
C ARG A 49 -2.23 -0.76 -53.42
N ARG A 50 -2.85 -1.75 -52.76
CA ARG A 50 -2.72 -3.23 -52.87
C ARG A 50 -1.52 -3.80 -53.65
N LYS A 51 -0.72 -4.59 -52.94
CA LYS A 51 -0.23 -5.97 -53.23
C LYS A 51 0.32 -6.46 -51.87
N SER A 52 -0.07 -7.60 -51.31
CA SER A 52 0.26 -8.93 -51.82
C SER A 52 -0.54 -10.00 -51.05
N LYS A 53 -1.32 -10.76 -51.80
CA LYS A 53 -2.19 -11.87 -51.34
C LYS A 53 -1.39 -13.16 -51.12
N LYS A 54 -0.21 -13.08 -50.50
CA LYS A 54 0.70 -14.25 -50.34
C LYS A 54 1.20 -14.48 -48.91
N ILE A 55 0.84 -13.61 -47.97
CA ILE A 55 1.17 -13.74 -46.54
C ILE A 55 -0.01 -14.36 -45.76
N ALA A 56 -1.24 -14.22 -46.26
CA ALA A 56 -2.46 -14.69 -45.59
C ALA A 56 -2.73 -16.21 -45.70
N GLU A 57 -2.00 -16.95 -46.54
CA GLU A 57 -2.18 -18.41 -46.68
C GLU A 57 -1.17 -19.23 -45.85
N GLU A 58 -0.04 -18.62 -45.43
CA GLU A 58 0.95 -19.29 -44.56
C GLU A 58 0.60 -19.16 -43.06
N GLU A 59 -0.11 -18.09 -42.67
CA GLU A 59 -0.58 -17.89 -41.29
C GLU A 59 -1.76 -18.82 -40.92
N ALA A 60 -2.56 -19.27 -41.90
CA ALA A 60 -3.68 -20.17 -41.70
C ALA A 60 -3.27 -21.65 -41.51
N ALA A 61 -2.02 -22.02 -41.80
CA ALA A 61 -1.54 -23.39 -41.72
C ALA A 61 -0.88 -23.76 -40.37
N ALA A 62 -0.61 -22.78 -39.50
CA ALA A 62 -0.05 -23.00 -38.17
C ALA A 62 -1.11 -23.05 -37.05
N GLU A 63 -2.39 -23.02 -37.41
CA GLU A 63 -3.54 -22.84 -36.52
C GLU A 63 -4.21 -24.16 -36.07
N ALA A 64 -3.47 -25.27 -36.03
CA ALA A 64 -4.00 -26.57 -35.62
C ALA A 64 -3.10 -27.23 -34.56
N GLU A 65 -3.45 -27.05 -33.27
CA GLU A 65 -3.48 -28.13 -32.25
C GLU A 65 -3.89 -27.62 -30.85
N ALA A 66 -5.07 -28.10 -30.40
CA ALA A 66 -5.53 -28.42 -29.02
C ALA A 66 -6.92 -27.83 -28.68
N PRO A 67 -7.88 -28.65 -28.20
CA PRO A 67 -9.29 -28.26 -28.09
C PRO A 67 -9.59 -27.46 -26.82
N VAL A 68 -10.40 -26.40 -26.99
CA VAL A 68 -11.01 -25.63 -25.90
C VAL A 68 -12.23 -26.40 -25.35
N PRO A 69 -12.41 -26.60 -24.04
CA PRO A 69 -13.66 -27.12 -23.49
C PRO A 69 -14.78 -26.08 -23.67
N LEU A 70 -15.83 -26.49 -24.37
CA LEU A 70 -17.03 -25.69 -24.64
C LEU A 70 -17.78 -25.34 -23.34
N MET A 71 -17.89 -24.04 -23.03
CA MET A 71 -18.94 -23.51 -22.15
C MET A 71 -20.32 -23.89 -22.73
N ARG A 72 -21.02 -24.84 -22.09
CA ARG A 72 -22.41 -25.15 -22.41
C ARG A 72 -23.34 -24.17 -21.69
N ARG A 73 -23.82 -23.20 -22.47
CA ARG A 73 -25.01 -22.37 -22.20
C ARG A 73 -26.22 -23.26 -21.84
N ARG A 74 -26.72 -23.21 -20.60
CA ARG A 74 -28.08 -23.72 -20.28
C ARG A 74 -29.06 -22.55 -20.37
N GLN A 75 -29.90 -22.59 -21.40
CA GLN A 75 -31.05 -21.72 -21.58
C GLN A 75 -32.14 -22.06 -20.55
N ILE A 76 -32.69 -21.01 -19.96
CA ILE A 76 -33.94 -20.97 -19.20
C ILE A 76 -35.12 -21.00 -20.19
N LEU A 77 -36.15 -21.81 -19.94
CA LEU A 77 -37.56 -21.55 -20.32
C LEU A 77 -38.51 -22.28 -19.32
N PRO A 78 -39.78 -21.81 -19.17
CA PRO A 78 -40.54 -21.70 -17.90
C PRO A 78 -41.51 -22.90 -17.64
N PRO A 79 -42.31 -22.92 -16.55
CA PRO A 79 -42.91 -24.14 -16.02
C PRO A 79 -44.28 -24.45 -16.62
N ALA A 80 -44.63 -25.73 -16.69
CA ALA A 80 -46.01 -26.19 -16.89
C ALA A 80 -46.29 -27.46 -16.07
N GLU A 81 -47.27 -27.30 -15.17
CA GLU A 81 -48.34 -28.23 -14.79
C GLU A 81 -48.01 -29.64 -14.23
N THR A 82 -48.19 -29.73 -12.91
CA THR A 82 -49.02 -30.69 -12.15
C THR A 82 -49.28 -32.08 -12.73
N THR A 83 -48.83 -33.10 -11.98
CA THR A 83 -49.71 -34.21 -11.56
C THR A 83 -49.30 -34.69 -10.16
N GLU A 84 -50.32 -34.76 -9.31
CA GLU A 84 -50.38 -35.32 -7.96
C GLU A 84 -49.84 -36.76 -7.89
N THR A 85 -49.27 -37.16 -6.74
CA THR A 85 -49.92 -38.07 -5.76
C THR A 85 -49.00 -38.33 -4.55
N ASP A 86 -49.48 -37.91 -3.39
CA ASP A 86 -49.59 -38.64 -2.12
C ASP A 86 -48.39 -39.41 -1.53
N ASN A 87 -47.79 -38.89 -0.46
CA ASN A 87 -48.11 -39.30 0.93
C ASN A 87 -47.09 -38.74 1.95
N GLU A 88 -47.59 -37.92 2.86
CA GLU A 88 -47.07 -37.68 4.21
C GLU A 88 -47.85 -38.59 5.21
N PRO A 89 -47.57 -38.63 6.52
CA PRO A 89 -46.45 -38.03 7.28
C PRO A 89 -45.84 -39.01 8.32
N SER A 90 -44.81 -38.56 9.06
CA SER A 90 -44.87 -38.46 10.54
C SER A 90 -43.50 -38.44 11.23
N ALA A 91 -43.35 -37.45 12.12
CA ALA A 91 -42.68 -37.48 13.43
C ALA A 91 -41.15 -37.30 13.52
N GLU A 92 -40.74 -36.07 13.83
CA GLU A 92 -39.76 -35.75 14.88
C GLU A 92 -40.30 -36.14 16.29
N PRO A 93 -39.57 -35.98 17.42
CA PRO A 93 -38.13 -35.71 17.62
C PRO A 93 -37.50 -36.69 18.64
N SER A 94 -36.16 -36.75 18.76
CA SER A 94 -35.49 -36.91 20.07
C SER A 94 -33.96 -36.91 19.98
N ASN A 95 -33.35 -35.94 20.66
CA ASN A 95 -32.03 -36.07 21.29
C ASN A 95 -32.23 -36.74 22.68
N PRO A 96 -31.26 -37.51 23.22
CA PRO A 96 -30.40 -36.91 24.23
C PRO A 96 -28.95 -37.48 24.38
N SER A 97 -28.05 -36.56 24.71
CA SER A 97 -26.96 -36.57 25.73
C SER A 97 -26.37 -37.87 26.34
N ALA A 98 -25.03 -37.96 26.24
CA ALA A 98 -24.00 -38.20 27.28
C ALA A 98 -23.52 -39.61 27.72
N ALA A 99 -22.16 -39.70 27.78
CA ALA A 99 -21.26 -40.48 28.67
C ALA A 99 -21.16 -42.01 28.44
N ALA A 100 -20.03 -42.70 28.57
CA ALA A 100 -18.64 -42.40 29.00
C ALA A 100 -17.77 -43.68 28.78
N GLU A 101 -16.46 -43.46 28.52
CA GLU A 101 -15.28 -44.25 28.98
C GLU A 101 -15.09 -45.72 28.52
N HIS A 102 -13.89 -46.31 28.38
CA HIS A 102 -12.47 -45.93 28.42
C HIS A 102 -11.68 -47.16 27.92
N SER A 103 -10.57 -47.00 27.18
CA SER A 103 -9.38 -47.87 27.23
C SER A 103 -8.23 -47.29 26.39
N THR A 104 -7.20 -46.77 27.09
CA THR A 104 -5.81 -46.52 26.65
C THR A 104 -4.97 -47.81 26.90
N PRO A 105 -3.62 -47.94 26.67
CA PRO A 105 -2.60 -46.88 26.54
C PRO A 105 -1.30 -47.14 25.68
N ILE A 106 -0.44 -46.09 25.66
CA ILE A 106 1.05 -45.99 25.48
C ILE A 106 1.69 -45.92 24.07
N GLY A 107 2.51 -44.86 23.86
CA GLY A 107 3.72 -44.88 22.99
C GLY A 107 4.21 -43.50 22.51
N ASP A 108 5.29 -42.98 23.10
CA ASP A 108 5.92 -41.63 22.96
C ASP A 108 6.71 -41.34 21.67
N THR A 109 6.96 -40.03 21.41
CA THR A 109 8.21 -39.30 21.03
C THR A 109 7.92 -38.14 20.04
N ASP A 110 8.12 -36.85 20.34
CA ASP A 110 9.29 -36.02 20.74
C ASP A 110 9.95 -35.34 19.53
N TRP A 111 9.99 -33.99 19.52
CA TRP A 111 10.97 -33.16 18.79
C TRP A 111 11.13 -31.80 19.49
N SER A 112 12.41 -31.50 19.77
CA SER A 112 12.95 -30.54 20.72
C SER A 112 13.30 -29.16 20.11
N GLU A 113 13.40 -28.16 20.99
CA GLU A 113 14.03 -26.84 20.77
C GLU A 113 15.58 -26.95 20.68
N PRO A 114 16.29 -25.95 20.12
CA PRO A 114 17.74 -25.86 20.27
C PRO A 114 18.19 -24.86 21.37
N GLU A 115 19.16 -25.32 22.16
CA GLU A 115 19.83 -24.70 23.29
C GLU A 115 20.83 -23.57 22.95
N GLN A 116 21.05 -22.74 23.97
CA GLN A 116 22.16 -21.81 24.19
C GLN A 116 23.46 -22.53 24.61
N ALA A 117 24.60 -21.86 24.40
CA ALA A 117 25.87 -22.02 25.12
C ALA A 117 26.57 -20.65 25.10
N ASP A 118 27.39 -20.17 26.04
CA ASP A 118 27.85 -20.54 27.38
C ASP A 118 28.68 -19.33 27.86
N ALA A 119 28.75 -19.02 29.16
CA ALA A 119 29.95 -18.49 29.84
C ALA A 119 29.72 -18.11 31.32
N GLU A 120 30.06 -19.08 32.18
CA GLU A 120 30.82 -19.02 33.45
C GLU A 120 30.65 -17.89 34.50
N ALA A 121 30.39 -18.35 35.72
CA ALA A 121 30.37 -17.60 36.98
C ALA A 121 31.75 -17.49 37.65
N GLY A 122 31.99 -16.36 38.33
CA GLY A 122 33.06 -16.18 39.32
C GLY A 122 32.53 -15.52 40.60
N GLN A 123 32.67 -16.21 41.73
CA GLN A 123 32.32 -15.79 43.09
C GLN A 123 33.30 -14.74 43.65
N PHE A 124 32.84 -13.77 44.48
CA PHE A 124 33.26 -13.58 45.91
C PHE A 124 32.80 -12.23 46.53
N THR A 125 32.19 -12.34 47.72
CA THR A 125 32.21 -11.47 48.94
C THR A 125 31.65 -10.03 49.01
N GLN A 126 30.73 -9.87 49.97
CA GLN A 126 30.48 -8.64 50.76
C GLN A 126 31.69 -8.25 51.65
N PRO A 127 31.75 -6.99 52.10
CA PRO A 127 31.64 -6.78 53.55
C PRO A 127 30.74 -5.60 53.98
N ASP A 128 30.34 -5.67 55.25
CA ASP A 128 29.46 -4.77 56.00
C ASP A 128 30.08 -3.42 56.45
N GLU A 129 29.15 -2.46 56.59
CA GLU A 129 29.00 -1.34 57.56
C GLU A 129 30.09 -0.29 57.84
N ALA A 130 29.71 0.99 57.66
CA ALA A 130 29.75 2.03 58.71
C ALA A 130 28.90 3.25 58.29
N GLY A 131 27.94 3.65 59.12
CA GLY A 131 26.91 4.65 58.80
C GLY A 131 27.28 6.12 59.04
N VAL A 132 26.44 7.02 58.53
CA VAL A 132 26.17 8.37 59.05
C VAL A 132 24.71 8.73 58.75
N ALA A 133 24.03 9.27 59.76
CA ALA A 133 22.63 9.67 59.76
C ALA A 133 22.36 11.02 59.06
N VAL A 134 21.23 11.15 58.37
CA VAL A 134 20.55 12.43 58.08
C VAL A 134 19.03 12.21 58.16
N GLU A 135 18.35 13.09 58.88
CA GLU A 135 16.90 13.12 59.19
C GLU A 135 15.98 13.47 57.99
N PRO A 136 14.66 13.20 58.06
CA PRO A 136 13.75 13.14 56.90
C PRO A 136 12.99 14.45 56.63
N SER A 137 12.49 14.61 55.40
CA SER A 137 11.49 15.63 55.00
C SER A 137 10.69 15.16 53.77
N PRO A 138 9.44 15.64 53.60
CA PRO A 138 8.26 14.77 53.57
C PRO A 138 7.76 14.42 52.16
N GLU A 139 6.99 13.33 52.09
CA GLU A 139 6.20 12.88 50.94
C GLU A 139 5.14 13.93 50.54
N PRO A 140 4.88 14.14 49.23
CA PRO A 140 3.71 14.89 48.80
C PRO A 140 2.46 14.01 48.91
N SER A 141 1.48 14.55 49.63
CA SER A 141 0.16 13.98 49.89
C SER A 141 -0.70 13.92 48.63
N ASP A 142 -1.27 12.75 48.36
CA ASP A 142 -2.42 12.54 47.48
C ASP A 142 -3.66 13.28 48.00
N THR A 143 -4.25 14.12 47.17
CA THR A 143 -5.71 14.37 47.17
C THR A 143 -6.14 14.77 45.75
N PRO A 144 -7.19 14.18 45.17
CA PRO A 144 -7.66 14.57 43.84
C PRO A 144 -8.37 15.91 43.94
N ASP A 145 -7.82 16.93 43.27
CA ASP A 145 -8.48 18.22 43.13
C ASP A 145 -9.77 18.04 42.30
N GLN A 146 -10.86 18.57 42.85
CA GLN A 146 -12.17 18.55 42.24
C GLN A 146 -12.16 19.43 40.98
N LEU A 147 -12.71 18.91 39.88
CA LEU A 147 -13.00 19.66 38.66
C LEU A 147 -13.73 20.97 39.00
N SER A 148 -13.05 22.10 38.80
CA SER A 148 -13.67 23.41 38.72
C SER A 148 -14.26 23.60 37.32
N SER A 149 -15.59 23.51 37.20
CA SER A 149 -16.36 23.80 35.98
C SER A 149 -16.55 25.31 35.75
N ASP A 150 -15.49 26.08 35.89
CA ASP A 150 -15.43 27.47 35.46
C ASP A 150 -14.95 27.45 34.01
N GLY A 151 -15.74 27.98 33.06
CA GLY A 151 -15.37 28.13 31.65
C GLY A 151 -14.23 29.14 31.40
N SER A 152 -13.26 29.19 32.31
CA SER A 152 -12.01 29.90 32.19
C SER A 152 -11.11 29.14 31.22
N ILE A 153 -10.51 29.89 30.32
CA ILE A 153 -9.52 29.38 29.37
C ILE A 153 -8.35 28.82 30.18
N SER A 154 -8.08 27.51 30.07
CA SER A 154 -6.91 26.87 30.67
C SER A 154 -5.69 27.00 29.73
N ASP A 155 -4.49 27.11 30.31
CA ASP A 155 -3.25 27.13 29.53
C ASP A 155 -2.80 25.71 29.12
N GLU A 156 -3.30 24.67 29.80
CA GLU A 156 -3.05 23.25 29.51
C GLU A 156 -4.26 22.60 28.79
N GLU A 157 -3.99 21.82 27.75
CA GLU A 157 -5.00 21.03 27.02
C GLU A 157 -5.26 19.71 27.76
N SER A 158 -6.44 19.57 28.36
CA SER A 158 -6.84 18.35 29.10
C SER A 158 -7.43 17.25 28.21
N ILE A 159 -7.86 17.59 27.00
CA ILE A 159 -8.53 16.68 26.06
C ILE A 159 -7.99 16.82 24.64
N SER A 160 -8.18 15.77 23.85
CA SER A 160 -8.05 15.74 22.40
C SER A 160 -9.31 15.11 21.81
N VAL A 161 -9.52 15.26 20.51
CA VAL A 161 -10.65 14.64 19.80
C VAL A 161 -10.13 13.73 18.71
N ILE A 162 -10.54 12.47 18.73
CA ILE A 162 -10.27 11.50 17.68
C ILE A 162 -11.37 11.57 16.63
N LEU A 163 -10.99 11.63 15.36
CA LEU A 163 -11.92 11.55 14.23
C LEU A 163 -12.07 10.08 13.85
N ARG A 164 -13.02 9.39 14.49
CA ARG A 164 -13.30 7.97 14.23
C ARG A 164 -14.06 7.83 12.92
N ARG A 165 -13.57 6.97 12.02
CA ARG A 165 -14.31 6.53 10.85
C ARG A 165 -15.31 5.44 11.25
N PRO A 166 -16.63 5.63 11.08
CA PRO A 166 -17.57 4.53 11.22
C PRO A 166 -17.29 3.48 10.16
N VAL A 167 -17.37 2.20 10.54
CA VAL A 167 -17.17 1.07 9.64
C VAL A 167 -18.46 0.84 8.85
N MET A 168 -18.40 1.00 7.53
CA MET A 168 -19.58 0.97 6.65
C MET A 168 -20.65 1.99 7.08
N PRO A 169 -20.37 3.29 6.91
CA PRO A 169 -21.32 4.33 7.27
C PRO A 169 -22.65 4.17 6.54
N ASP A 170 -23.72 4.58 7.21
CA ASP A 170 -25.02 4.77 6.56
C ASP A 170 -24.91 5.95 5.58
N ALA A 171 -25.22 5.70 4.30
CA ALA A 171 -25.15 6.69 3.25
C ALA A 171 -26.13 7.86 3.49
N ASP A 172 -27.21 7.63 4.24
CA ASP A 172 -28.23 8.62 4.55
C ASP A 172 -27.97 9.37 5.87
N ALA A 173 -26.90 9.01 6.61
CA ALA A 173 -26.56 9.70 7.85
C ALA A 173 -26.13 11.13 7.55
N HIS A 174 -26.93 12.10 8.00
CA HIS A 174 -26.56 13.51 7.93
C HIS A 174 -25.44 13.79 8.94
N VAL A 175 -24.21 13.81 8.44
CA VAL A 175 -23.00 14.13 9.19
C VAL A 175 -22.50 15.54 8.84
N ARG A 176 -22.11 16.29 9.87
CA ARG A 176 -21.59 17.65 9.73
C ARG A 176 -20.05 17.72 9.67
N SER A 177 -19.39 16.58 9.89
CA SER A 177 -17.94 16.42 9.84
C SER A 177 -17.57 15.20 9.01
N TRP A 178 -16.61 15.36 8.09
CA TRP A 178 -16.14 14.28 7.21
C TRP A 178 -14.72 14.55 6.69
N LEU A 179 -14.11 13.48 6.17
CA LEU A 179 -12.80 13.46 5.51
C LEU A 179 -12.98 13.24 4.01
N GLY A 180 -12.14 13.86 3.18
CA GLY A 180 -12.19 13.76 1.71
C GLY A 180 -13.53 14.20 1.10
N GLY A 181 -13.78 13.88 -0.17
CA GLY A 181 -14.98 14.33 -0.87
C GLY A 181 -14.95 15.82 -1.22
N LEU A 182 -16.11 16.46 -1.17
CA LEU A 182 -16.27 17.89 -1.45
C LEU A 182 -16.69 18.64 -0.17
N PRO A 183 -16.27 19.91 -0.02
CA PRO A 183 -16.69 20.76 1.09
C PRO A 183 -18.10 21.30 0.88
N GLU A 184 -18.81 21.55 1.97
CA GLU A 184 -19.93 22.50 1.97
C GLU A 184 -19.39 23.90 2.27
N MET A 185 -19.51 24.82 1.32
CA MET A 185 -19.09 26.20 1.54
C MET A 185 -19.91 27.20 0.73
N PRO A 186 -20.15 28.41 1.26
CA PRO A 186 -20.83 29.48 0.54
C PRO A 186 -20.17 29.85 -0.79
N ASP A 187 -20.98 30.29 -1.77
CA ASP A 187 -20.51 30.65 -3.13
C ASP A 187 -19.51 31.82 -3.14
N ASP A 188 -19.56 32.70 -2.14
CA ASP A 188 -18.73 33.89 -1.99
C ASP A 188 -17.37 33.63 -1.34
N VAL A 189 -17.17 32.47 -0.71
CA VAL A 189 -15.85 32.03 -0.27
C VAL A 189 -15.07 31.61 -1.51
N GLU A 190 -13.82 32.02 -1.71
CA GLU A 190 -13.02 31.54 -2.86
C GLU A 190 -12.44 30.15 -2.59
N TRP A 191 -12.32 29.31 -3.63
CA TRP A 191 -11.62 28.02 -3.50
C TRP A 191 -10.12 28.26 -3.29
N PRO A 192 -9.49 27.69 -2.24
CA PRO A 192 -8.07 27.91 -1.98
C PRO A 192 -7.15 27.47 -3.12
N GLN A 193 -6.22 28.33 -3.49
CA GLN A 193 -5.27 28.07 -4.56
C GLN A 193 -3.95 28.79 -4.29
N ALA A 194 -2.83 28.15 -4.61
CA ALA A 194 -1.51 28.73 -4.46
C ALA A 194 -0.60 28.31 -5.63
N ILE A 195 0.57 28.94 -5.72
CA ILE A 195 1.60 28.48 -6.66
C ILE A 195 2.32 27.32 -5.98
N SER A 196 2.30 26.14 -6.61
CA SER A 196 3.00 24.97 -6.06
C SER A 196 4.49 25.25 -5.93
N ALA A 197 5.06 25.02 -4.75
CA ALA A 197 6.49 25.17 -4.50
C ALA A 197 7.34 24.19 -5.33
N GLU A 198 6.77 23.01 -5.61
CA GLU A 198 7.41 21.92 -6.36
C GLU A 198 7.44 22.18 -7.87
N ASP A 199 6.31 22.65 -8.43
CA ASP A 199 6.22 23.04 -9.86
C ASP A 199 5.57 24.42 -10.04
N PRO A 200 6.36 25.51 -9.87
CA PRO A 200 5.86 26.87 -10.06
C PRO A 200 5.40 27.17 -11.48
N SER A 201 5.76 26.34 -12.47
CA SER A 201 5.40 26.56 -13.88
C SER A 201 3.93 26.30 -14.17
N LEU A 202 3.24 25.56 -13.29
CA LEU A 202 1.80 25.31 -13.34
C LEU A 202 0.98 26.57 -13.01
N GLY A 203 1.60 27.61 -12.46
CA GLY A 203 0.90 28.79 -11.98
C GLY A 203 0.13 28.50 -10.68
N LYS A 204 -1.01 29.18 -10.49
CA LYS A 204 -1.87 28.90 -9.34
C LYS A 204 -2.64 27.60 -9.58
N VAL A 205 -2.48 26.64 -8.69
CA VAL A 205 -3.21 25.37 -8.67
C VAL A 205 -4.20 25.36 -7.50
N PRO A 206 -5.43 24.85 -7.69
CA PRO A 206 -6.37 24.68 -6.59
C PRO A 206 -5.85 23.62 -5.60
N HIS A 207 -6.03 23.87 -4.31
CA HIS A 207 -5.75 22.86 -3.28
C HIS A 207 -6.86 21.82 -3.23
N HIS A 208 -6.50 20.59 -2.88
CA HIS A 208 -7.40 19.47 -2.65
C HIS A 208 -8.04 19.59 -1.27
N PHE A 209 -9.33 19.31 -1.21
CA PHE A 209 -10.08 19.32 0.04
C PHE A 209 -9.78 18.07 0.87
N LEU A 210 -9.33 18.27 2.12
CA LEU A 210 -8.89 17.21 3.02
C LEU A 210 -9.97 16.82 4.05
N ALA A 211 -10.60 17.82 4.68
CA ALA A 211 -11.58 17.59 5.75
C ALA A 211 -12.49 18.80 5.98
N GLN A 212 -13.71 18.54 6.43
CA GLN A 212 -14.61 19.54 7.02
C GLN A 212 -15.00 19.07 8.42
N ILE A 213 -14.86 19.98 9.40
CA ILE A 213 -15.16 19.72 10.80
C ILE A 213 -16.16 20.77 11.29
N SER A 214 -17.34 20.34 11.69
CA SER A 214 -18.35 21.19 12.32
C SER A 214 -17.89 21.60 13.71
N CYS A 215 -17.69 22.91 13.91
CA CYS A 215 -17.22 23.46 15.18
C CYS A 215 -18.27 23.32 16.29
N ALA A 216 -19.55 23.23 15.92
CA ALA A 216 -20.65 23.05 16.86
C ALA A 216 -20.66 21.68 17.54
N ASP A 217 -19.91 20.71 17.01
CA ASP A 217 -19.77 19.37 17.57
C ASP A 217 -18.50 19.22 18.43
N LEU A 218 -17.65 20.26 18.52
CA LEU A 218 -16.41 20.21 19.28
C LEU A 218 -16.68 20.39 20.78
N PRO A 219 -16.05 19.59 21.67
CA PRO A 219 -16.12 19.78 23.12
C PRO A 219 -15.72 21.19 23.54
N GLN A 220 -16.29 21.69 24.63
CA GLN A 220 -16.03 23.05 25.07
C GLN A 220 -14.57 23.24 25.47
N GLU A 221 -13.95 22.24 26.09
CA GLU A 221 -12.60 22.26 26.63
C GLU A 221 -11.48 22.11 25.58
N LEU A 222 -11.82 21.74 24.34
CA LEU A 222 -10.83 21.50 23.29
C LEU A 222 -9.97 22.76 23.06
N TRP A 223 -8.66 22.57 22.89
CA TRP A 223 -7.66 23.63 22.79
C TRP A 223 -7.65 24.60 24.00
N GLY A 224 -7.95 24.09 25.21
CA GLY A 224 -8.05 24.90 26.43
C GLY A 224 -9.23 25.87 26.42
N GLY A 225 -10.31 25.52 25.71
CA GLY A 225 -11.47 26.40 25.52
C GLY A 225 -11.31 27.44 24.40
N ARG A 226 -10.24 27.34 23.59
CA ARG A 226 -9.98 28.22 22.46
C ARG A 226 -10.67 27.72 21.19
N GLY A 227 -10.70 28.58 20.18
CA GLY A 227 -11.21 28.25 18.86
C GLY A 227 -12.73 28.35 18.73
N PRO A 228 -13.24 28.19 17.51
CA PRO A 228 -14.66 28.35 17.22
C PRO A 228 -15.50 27.20 17.80
N ARG A 229 -16.75 27.52 18.15
CA ARG A 229 -17.82 26.56 18.45
C ARG A 229 -19.05 26.74 17.55
N GLU A 230 -18.90 27.55 16.51
CA GLU A 230 -19.89 27.79 15.47
C GLU A 230 -19.21 27.74 14.11
N GLY A 231 -19.97 27.39 13.07
CA GLY A 231 -19.43 27.24 11.73
C GLY A 231 -18.68 25.94 11.50
N SER A 232 -17.79 25.92 10.51
CA SER A 232 -16.98 24.75 10.16
C SER A 232 -15.55 25.13 9.81
N LEU A 233 -14.61 24.27 10.19
CA LEU A 233 -13.22 24.33 9.74
C LEU A 233 -13.06 23.46 8.51
N LEU A 234 -12.54 24.03 7.43
CA LEU A 234 -12.24 23.33 6.19
C LEU A 234 -10.73 23.32 5.97
N PHE A 235 -10.19 22.15 5.68
CA PHE A 235 -8.77 21.93 5.47
C PHE A 235 -8.51 21.59 4.02
N PHE A 236 -7.51 22.25 3.42
CA PHE A 236 -7.09 22.03 2.05
C PHE A 236 -5.57 21.88 1.99
N VAL A 237 -5.08 21.03 1.07
CA VAL A 237 -3.65 20.76 0.86
C VAL A 237 -3.31 20.65 -0.63
N ASP A 238 -2.07 20.92 -1.00
CA ASP A 238 -1.45 20.38 -2.22
C ASP A 238 -0.79 19.03 -1.85
N PRO A 239 -1.42 17.88 -2.17
CA PRO A 239 -0.92 16.57 -1.80
C PRO A 239 0.28 16.13 -2.64
N ASN A 240 0.66 16.91 -3.65
CA ASN A 240 1.67 16.56 -4.64
C ASN A 240 3.01 17.27 -4.41
N VAL A 241 3.24 17.77 -3.19
CA VAL A 241 4.48 18.41 -2.73
C VAL A 241 5.25 17.48 -1.80
N GLY A 242 6.55 17.31 -2.03
CA GLY A 242 7.39 16.38 -1.26
C GLY A 242 7.67 16.80 0.19
N CYS A 243 7.80 18.11 0.44
CA CYS A 243 8.02 18.69 1.77
C CYS A 243 7.13 19.93 1.93
N PRO A 244 5.85 19.77 2.31
CA PRO A 244 4.88 20.86 2.35
C PRO A 244 4.98 21.67 3.66
N ASP A 245 6.20 22.00 4.08
CA ASP A 245 6.48 22.82 5.27
C ASP A 245 6.44 24.33 4.96
N ASP A 246 5.81 24.70 3.84
CA ASP A 246 5.69 26.05 3.34
C ASP A 246 4.26 26.60 3.49
N ASP A 247 4.11 27.93 3.42
CA ASP A 247 2.80 28.61 3.57
C ASP A 247 1.91 28.50 2.32
N THR A 248 2.34 27.76 1.29
CA THR A 248 1.65 27.65 0.00
C THR A 248 1.05 26.27 -0.24
N SER A 249 1.41 25.25 0.54
CA SER A 249 1.00 23.87 0.32
C SER A 249 -0.30 23.50 1.05
N HIS A 250 -0.91 24.44 1.79
CA HIS A 250 -2.15 24.20 2.52
C HIS A 250 -2.97 25.47 2.69
N SER A 251 -4.22 25.30 3.11
CA SER A 251 -5.08 26.40 3.54
C SER A 251 -6.12 25.88 4.52
N VAL A 252 -6.38 26.67 5.58
CA VAL A 252 -7.45 26.37 6.54
C VAL A 252 -8.42 27.54 6.57
N LEU A 253 -9.70 27.23 6.41
CA LEU A 253 -10.78 28.22 6.40
C LEU A 253 -11.73 27.96 7.56
N HIS A 254 -12.14 29.02 8.24
CA HIS A 254 -13.29 28.99 9.15
C HIS A 254 -14.47 29.69 8.49
N ILE A 255 -15.51 28.92 8.18
CA ILE A 255 -16.74 29.43 7.56
C ILE A 255 -17.87 29.43 8.59
N THR A 256 -18.64 30.51 8.66
CA THR A 256 -19.79 30.64 9.56
C THR A 256 -21.14 30.60 8.83
N GLY A 257 -21.12 30.78 7.51
CA GLY A 257 -22.30 30.66 6.66
C GLY A 257 -22.59 29.22 6.25
N SER A 258 -23.86 28.87 6.14
CA SER A 258 -24.30 27.62 5.50
C SER A 258 -24.10 27.71 3.99
N GLY A 259 -23.55 26.66 3.39
CA GLY A 259 -23.40 26.51 1.94
C GLY A 259 -24.07 25.24 1.43
N THR A 260 -23.99 25.05 0.11
CA THR A 260 -24.20 23.72 -0.50
C THR A 260 -22.86 23.06 -0.74
N GLU A 261 -22.87 21.76 -1.02
CA GLU A 261 -21.67 21.05 -1.47
C GLU A 261 -21.12 21.72 -2.74
N ARG A 262 -19.85 22.14 -2.70
CA ARG A 262 -19.26 22.92 -3.78
C ARG A 262 -18.51 22.01 -4.76
N PRO A 263 -18.80 22.07 -6.06
CA PRO A 263 -18.07 21.29 -7.05
C PRO A 263 -16.59 21.69 -7.05
N ALA A 264 -15.73 20.69 -7.23
CA ALA A 264 -14.30 20.92 -7.42
C ALA A 264 -14.06 21.78 -8.68
N PRO A 265 -13.03 22.66 -8.68
CA PRO A 265 -12.66 23.40 -9.87
C PRO A 265 -12.27 22.46 -11.03
N ASP A 266 -12.64 22.81 -12.27
CA ASP A 266 -12.29 22.04 -13.48
C ASP A 266 -10.78 21.87 -13.69
N THR A 267 -9.97 22.73 -13.05
CA THR A 267 -8.51 22.71 -13.09
C THR A 267 -7.88 21.89 -11.96
N LEU A 268 -8.67 21.27 -11.08
CA LEU A 268 -8.16 20.42 -10.01
C LEU A 268 -7.54 19.15 -10.59
N GLY A 269 -6.24 18.96 -10.34
CA GLY A 269 -5.49 17.77 -10.77
C GLY A 269 -5.82 16.51 -9.95
N PRO A 270 -5.19 15.36 -10.27
CA PRO A 270 -5.37 14.14 -9.49
C PRO A 270 -4.88 14.34 -8.05
N VAL A 271 -5.52 13.66 -7.09
CA VAL A 271 -5.10 13.67 -5.68
C VAL A 271 -3.68 13.11 -5.47
N HIS A 272 -3.15 12.42 -6.46
CA HIS A 272 -1.84 11.76 -6.40
C HIS A 272 -1.19 11.71 -7.80
N ASN A 273 0.01 12.26 -7.93
CA ASN A 273 0.75 12.34 -9.18
C ASN A 273 1.77 11.19 -9.40
N LYS A 274 1.78 10.20 -8.50
CA LYS A 274 2.71 9.06 -8.42
C LYS A 274 4.17 9.40 -8.10
N VAL A 275 4.43 10.57 -7.50
CA VAL A 275 5.80 11.02 -7.18
C VAL A 275 6.12 10.94 -5.69
N TYR A 276 5.34 11.60 -4.82
CA TYR A 276 5.76 11.87 -3.43
C TYR A 276 5.03 11.08 -2.35
N THR A 277 3.92 10.45 -2.67
CA THR A 277 3.09 9.73 -1.73
C THR A 277 3.23 8.23 -2.01
N GLY A 278 3.79 7.46 -1.07
CA GLY A 278 4.06 6.03 -1.26
C GLY A 278 2.77 5.21 -1.34
N GLY A 279 2.71 4.14 -2.12
CA GLY A 279 1.65 3.12 -2.02
C GLY A 279 0.22 3.48 -2.49
N SER A 280 -0.29 4.67 -2.19
CA SER A 280 -1.65 5.13 -2.51
C SER A 280 -1.88 5.21 -4.02
N TYR A 281 -3.04 4.73 -4.50
CA TYR A 281 -3.45 4.70 -5.91
C TYR A 281 -2.47 4.03 -6.90
N ASN A 282 -1.44 3.32 -6.42
CA ASN A 282 -0.49 2.65 -7.32
C ASN A 282 -1.15 1.59 -8.21
N TRP A 283 -2.30 1.07 -7.76
CA TRP A 283 -3.15 0.13 -8.46
C TRP A 283 -3.93 0.73 -9.66
N LEU A 284 -3.98 2.06 -9.80
CA LEU A 284 -4.58 2.75 -10.95
C LEU A 284 -3.51 3.31 -11.89
N PRO A 285 -3.71 3.35 -13.21
CA PRO A 285 -2.97 4.25 -14.09
C PRO A 285 -3.08 5.71 -13.62
N ILE A 286 -2.06 6.54 -13.90
CA ILE A 286 -2.07 7.95 -13.46
C ILE A 286 -3.30 8.72 -13.98
N ASP A 287 -3.70 8.46 -15.22
CA ASP A 287 -4.86 9.10 -15.85
C ASP A 287 -6.21 8.71 -15.22
N ASN A 288 -6.20 7.71 -14.34
CA ASN A 288 -7.38 7.19 -13.65
C ASN A 288 -7.41 7.58 -12.17
N VAL A 289 -6.37 8.24 -11.65
CA VAL A 289 -6.37 8.73 -10.27
C VAL A 289 -7.41 9.85 -10.15
N PRO A 290 -8.37 9.76 -9.20
CA PRO A 290 -9.43 10.75 -9.10
C PRO A 290 -8.88 12.12 -8.66
N PRO A 291 -9.53 13.23 -9.03
CA PRO A 291 -9.17 14.57 -8.55
C PRO A 291 -9.65 14.86 -7.13
N VAL A 292 -10.50 13.99 -6.57
CA VAL A 292 -11.10 14.15 -5.25
C VAL A 292 -11.01 12.83 -4.49
N TRP A 293 -10.62 12.87 -3.22
CA TRP A 293 -10.62 11.67 -2.37
C TRP A 293 -12.06 11.22 -2.09
N ARG A 294 -12.26 9.95 -1.76
CA ARG A 294 -13.56 9.48 -1.28
C ARG A 294 -14.00 10.26 -0.03
N LYS A 295 -15.30 10.51 0.08
CA LYS A 295 -15.91 11.12 1.26
C LYS A 295 -16.09 10.05 2.33
N TRP A 296 -15.71 10.34 3.57
CA TRP A 296 -15.97 9.47 4.71
C TRP A 296 -16.45 10.28 5.92
N PRO A 297 -17.67 10.04 6.44
CA PRO A 297 -18.14 10.68 7.67
C PRO A 297 -17.20 10.43 8.85
N VAL A 298 -17.12 11.34 9.81
CA VAL A 298 -16.38 11.07 11.05
C VAL A 298 -17.20 11.37 12.28
N GLU A 299 -17.01 10.54 13.29
CA GLU A 299 -17.50 10.75 14.64
C GLU A 299 -16.40 11.39 15.47
N LEU A 300 -16.73 12.44 16.21
CA LEU A 300 -15.82 13.17 17.06
C LEU A 300 -15.85 12.53 18.45
N LEU A 301 -14.78 11.85 18.85
CA LEU A 301 -14.67 11.19 20.13
C LEU A 301 -13.70 11.92 21.03
N GLU A 302 -14.19 12.44 22.15
CA GLU A 302 -13.36 13.06 23.18
C GLU A 302 -12.48 12.00 23.86
N THR A 303 -11.19 12.29 23.97
CA THR A 303 -10.20 11.46 24.65
C THR A 303 -9.34 12.30 25.58
N PRO A 304 -8.95 11.79 26.77
CA PRO A 304 -8.01 12.48 27.64
C PRO A 304 -6.71 12.78 26.90
N ASN A 305 -6.18 14.00 27.05
CA ASN A 305 -4.88 14.36 26.51
C ASN A 305 -3.76 13.94 27.48
N VAL A 306 -3.38 12.67 27.42
CA VAL A 306 -2.34 12.09 28.30
C VAL A 306 -1.30 11.34 27.48
N LEU A 307 -0.06 11.31 27.98
CA LEU A 307 1.00 10.52 27.40
C LEU A 307 0.99 9.10 27.97
N HIS A 308 1.18 8.13 27.10
CA HIS A 308 1.34 6.72 27.41
C HIS A 308 2.77 6.30 27.19
N ASP A 309 3.31 5.44 28.07
CA ASP A 309 4.60 4.80 27.87
C ASP A 309 4.41 3.52 27.04
N ILE A 310 5.01 3.48 25.84
CA ILE A 310 5.05 2.32 24.97
C ILE A 310 6.51 1.95 24.78
N ASP A 311 6.95 0.85 25.41
CA ASP A 311 8.32 0.33 25.34
C ASP A 311 9.41 1.36 25.68
N GLY A 312 9.15 2.26 26.63
CA GLY A 312 10.07 3.31 27.07
C GLY A 312 9.97 4.61 26.26
N HIS A 313 9.00 4.72 25.35
CA HIS A 313 8.77 5.89 24.50
C HIS A 313 7.40 6.54 24.79
N PRO A 314 7.35 7.88 24.97
CA PRO A 314 6.07 8.57 25.16
C PRO A 314 5.25 8.56 23.86
N SER A 315 3.97 8.24 23.97
CA SER A 315 3.01 8.19 22.88
C SER A 315 1.73 8.94 23.26
N ALA A 316 1.19 9.74 22.34
CA ALA A 316 -0.10 10.40 22.53
C ALA A 316 -1.28 9.43 22.36
N THR A 317 -1.04 8.28 21.73
CA THR A 317 -2.02 7.22 21.49
C THR A 317 -1.60 5.96 22.24
N PRO A 318 -2.48 5.30 23.02
CA PRO A 318 -2.12 4.08 23.74
C PRO A 318 -1.84 2.91 22.78
N ALA A 319 -1.12 1.89 23.23
CA ALA A 319 -0.85 0.70 22.42
C ALA A 319 -2.14 -0.04 22.03
N GLY A 320 -2.23 -0.50 20.78
CA GLY A 320 -3.38 -1.27 20.29
C GLY A 320 -4.67 -0.44 20.20
N PHE A 321 -4.56 0.85 19.89
CA PHE A 321 -5.67 1.79 19.94
C PHE A 321 -6.80 1.48 18.96
N SER A 322 -6.51 0.86 17.81
CA SER A 322 -7.56 0.37 16.89
C SER A 322 -8.57 -0.52 17.62
N SER A 323 -8.11 -1.46 18.45
CA SER A 323 -9.01 -2.34 19.21
C SER A 323 -9.81 -1.56 20.26
N ILE A 324 -9.22 -0.54 20.88
CA ILE A 324 -9.91 0.32 21.86
C ILE A 324 -10.99 1.18 21.16
N LEU A 325 -10.62 1.81 20.05
CA LEU A 325 -11.46 2.73 19.28
C LEU A 325 -12.72 2.05 18.70
N TYR A 326 -12.64 0.74 18.47
CA TYR A 326 -13.70 -0.09 17.91
C TYR A 326 -14.16 -1.21 18.86
N ASP A 327 -14.15 -0.96 20.17
CA ASP A 327 -14.79 -1.81 21.19
C ASP A 327 -14.37 -3.29 21.18
N GLY A 328 -13.09 -3.56 20.88
CA GLY A 328 -12.51 -4.90 20.80
C GLY A 328 -12.88 -5.69 19.54
N ALA A 329 -13.52 -5.06 18.56
CA ALA A 329 -13.83 -5.70 17.29
C ALA A 329 -12.54 -6.10 16.54
N PRO A 330 -12.57 -7.18 15.73
CA PRO A 330 -11.38 -7.61 14.98
C PRO A 330 -10.83 -6.51 14.07
N VAL A 331 -9.50 -6.37 14.10
CA VAL A 331 -8.71 -5.44 13.27
C VAL A 331 -7.73 -6.26 12.43
N ALA A 332 -7.56 -5.90 11.17
CA ALA A 332 -6.54 -6.48 10.29
C ALA A 332 -5.47 -5.43 9.94
N ASP A 333 -4.24 -5.88 9.69
CA ASP A 333 -3.09 -4.98 9.53
C ASP A 333 -3.11 -4.16 8.23
N ARG A 334 -3.79 -4.64 7.18
CA ARG A 334 -3.84 -4.01 5.85
C ARG A 334 -5.18 -4.24 5.16
N VAL A 335 -5.56 -3.28 4.30
CA VAL A 335 -6.69 -3.37 3.37
C VAL A 335 -6.28 -4.08 2.09
N THR A 336 -5.04 -3.87 1.65
CA THR A 336 -4.55 -4.48 0.41
C THR A 336 -4.50 -6.00 0.53
N GLY A 337 -5.10 -6.70 -0.44
CA GLY A 337 -5.13 -8.17 -0.48
C GLY A 337 -6.24 -8.83 0.34
N THR A 338 -7.07 -8.06 1.06
CA THR A 338 -8.24 -8.59 1.77
C THR A 338 -9.27 -9.22 0.82
N VAL A 339 -9.49 -8.62 -0.36
CA VAL A 339 -10.38 -9.14 -1.39
C VAL A 339 -9.55 -9.75 -2.52
N THR A 340 -9.70 -11.06 -2.72
CA THR A 340 -8.90 -11.84 -3.67
C THR A 340 -9.70 -12.41 -4.83
N THR A 341 -11.02 -12.21 -4.82
CA THR A 341 -11.94 -12.76 -5.82
C THR A 341 -12.79 -11.63 -6.41
N PRO A 342 -12.74 -11.38 -7.72
CA PRO A 342 -13.63 -10.44 -8.39
C PRO A 342 -15.10 -10.82 -8.17
N TYR A 343 -15.97 -9.83 -7.98
CA TYR A 343 -17.41 -10.03 -7.80
C TYR A 343 -18.24 -9.47 -8.97
N THR A 344 -17.61 -8.82 -9.95
CA THR A 344 -18.25 -8.43 -11.21
C THR A 344 -17.46 -8.89 -12.43
N TYR A 345 -18.14 -9.01 -13.58
CA TYR A 345 -17.48 -9.34 -14.84
C TYR A 345 -16.43 -8.30 -15.24
N GLY A 346 -16.70 -7.01 -15.05
CA GLY A 346 -15.75 -5.94 -15.35
C GLY A 346 -14.45 -6.05 -14.55
N GLN A 347 -14.53 -6.48 -13.29
CA GLN A 347 -13.37 -6.73 -12.44
C GLN A 347 -12.55 -7.94 -12.91
N SER A 348 -13.21 -9.03 -13.33
CA SER A 348 -12.51 -10.19 -13.91
C SER A 348 -11.84 -9.86 -15.26
N ALA A 349 -12.49 -9.02 -16.09
CA ALA A 349 -11.89 -8.50 -17.31
C ALA A 349 -10.66 -7.62 -17.01
N ASN A 350 -10.70 -6.82 -15.94
CA ASN A 350 -9.54 -6.04 -15.50
C ASN A 350 -8.37 -6.93 -15.06
N ALA A 351 -8.65 -8.03 -14.34
CA ALA A 351 -7.62 -9.01 -13.98
C ALA A 351 -6.93 -9.62 -15.23
N LEU A 352 -7.71 -9.99 -16.25
CA LEU A 352 -7.17 -10.45 -17.53
C LEU A 352 -6.32 -9.38 -18.23
N ARG A 353 -6.74 -8.11 -18.21
CA ARG A 353 -5.97 -6.99 -18.75
C ARG A 353 -4.63 -6.81 -18.02
N GLN A 354 -4.62 -6.88 -16.69
CA GLN A 354 -3.38 -6.78 -15.89
C GLN A 354 -2.44 -7.96 -16.16
N LEU A 355 -2.94 -9.20 -16.20
CA LEU A 355 -2.14 -10.37 -16.57
C LEU A 355 -1.56 -10.21 -17.98
N ALA A 356 -2.36 -9.77 -18.95
CA ALA A 356 -1.90 -9.52 -20.32
C ALA A 356 -0.84 -8.41 -20.40
N ALA A 357 -0.98 -7.34 -19.61
CA ALA A 357 0.00 -6.26 -19.52
C ALA A 357 1.30 -6.75 -18.89
N ARG A 358 1.21 -7.49 -17.78
CA ARG A 358 2.35 -8.13 -17.12
C ARG A 358 3.12 -9.01 -18.09
N MET A 359 2.43 -9.83 -18.90
CA MET A 359 3.06 -10.71 -19.88
C MET A 359 3.67 -9.96 -21.08
N ARG A 360 3.10 -8.84 -21.49
CA ARG A 360 3.61 -7.99 -22.59
C ARG A 360 4.85 -7.19 -22.21
N ASN A 361 4.91 -6.70 -20.98
CA ASN A 361 6.08 -6.01 -20.49
C ASN A 361 7.23 -7.02 -20.36
N GLU A 362 8.45 -6.66 -20.78
CA GLU A 362 9.60 -7.53 -20.58
C GLU A 362 9.84 -7.73 -19.06
N PRO A 363 10.23 -8.94 -18.62
CA PRO A 363 10.78 -9.08 -17.28
C PRO A 363 11.92 -8.06 -17.14
N ARG A 364 11.82 -7.23 -16.09
CA ARG A 364 12.82 -6.24 -15.67
C ARG A 364 14.21 -6.78 -15.99
N GLU A 365 15.06 -6.08 -16.77
CA GLU A 365 16.41 -6.56 -17.15
C GLU A 365 17.13 -7.19 -15.94
N VAL A 366 17.14 -8.52 -15.82
CA VAL A 366 17.75 -9.22 -14.67
C VAL A 366 19.22 -9.51 -14.96
N ALA A 367 19.58 -9.77 -16.22
CA ALA A 367 20.99 -9.77 -16.58
C ALA A 367 21.42 -8.32 -16.73
N SER A 368 22.09 -7.78 -15.70
CA SER A 368 22.79 -6.50 -15.85
C SER A 368 23.67 -6.59 -17.10
N THR A 369 23.73 -5.52 -17.90
CA THR A 369 24.68 -5.44 -19.02
C THR A 369 26.10 -5.83 -18.58
N GLU A 370 26.42 -5.61 -17.30
CA GLU A 370 27.61 -6.09 -16.60
C GLU A 370 27.75 -7.62 -16.58
N ALA A 371 26.72 -8.38 -16.25
CA ALA A 371 26.75 -9.85 -16.24
C ALA A 371 27.01 -10.43 -17.63
N LEU A 372 26.35 -9.88 -18.67
CA LEU A 372 26.59 -10.28 -20.06
C LEU A 372 28.01 -9.92 -20.53
N ASN A 373 28.54 -8.76 -20.14
CA ASN A 373 29.92 -8.38 -20.44
C ASN A 373 30.93 -9.30 -19.73
N MET A 374 30.67 -9.68 -18.47
CA MET A 374 31.51 -10.64 -17.73
C MET A 374 31.54 -12.03 -18.38
N VAL A 375 30.45 -12.46 -19.03
CA VAL A 375 30.42 -13.70 -19.83
C VAL A 375 31.40 -13.60 -21.00
N VAL A 376 31.42 -12.48 -21.72
CA VAL A 376 32.21 -12.29 -22.94
C VAL A 376 33.71 -12.10 -22.66
N GLU A 377 34.08 -11.44 -21.55
CA GLU A 377 35.46 -11.00 -21.29
C GLU A 377 36.38 -12.07 -20.66
N ASN A 378 35.86 -13.19 -20.15
CA ASN A 378 36.63 -14.06 -19.25
C ASN A 378 36.45 -15.56 -19.51
N ARG A 379 37.26 -16.39 -18.84
CA ARG A 379 37.04 -17.85 -18.70
C ARG A 379 35.76 -18.15 -17.87
N ALA A 380 34.67 -17.44 -18.15
CA ALA A 380 33.42 -17.42 -17.42
C ALA A 380 32.76 -18.80 -17.39
N ILE A 381 32.86 -19.56 -18.49
CA ILE A 381 32.34 -20.94 -18.57
C ILE A 381 33.03 -21.86 -17.57
N ASN A 382 34.36 -21.83 -17.47
CA ASN A 382 35.09 -22.69 -16.53
C ASN A 382 34.75 -22.34 -15.08
N ARG A 383 34.62 -21.05 -14.75
CA ARG A 383 34.23 -20.61 -13.41
C ARG A 383 32.79 -20.98 -13.06
N LEU A 384 31.85 -20.84 -14.02
CA LEU A 384 30.49 -21.32 -13.85
C LEU A 384 30.46 -22.83 -13.64
N LEU A 385 31.25 -23.57 -14.40
CA LEU A 385 31.34 -25.02 -14.27
C LEU A 385 31.89 -25.42 -12.90
N GLU A 386 32.98 -24.79 -12.45
CA GLU A 386 33.56 -25.00 -11.11
C GLU A 386 32.55 -24.70 -10.01
N SER A 387 31.82 -23.58 -10.12
CA SER A 387 30.78 -23.19 -9.17
C SER A 387 29.63 -24.20 -9.10
N LEU A 388 29.12 -24.63 -10.26
CA LEU A 388 28.03 -25.61 -10.33
C LEU A 388 28.48 -27.00 -9.86
N GLN A 389 29.73 -27.39 -10.13
CA GLN A 389 30.32 -28.63 -9.61
C GLN A 389 30.51 -28.58 -8.09
N HIS A 390 30.91 -27.44 -7.53
CA HIS A 390 30.99 -27.24 -6.09
C HIS A 390 29.60 -27.33 -5.44
N ALA A 391 28.59 -26.69 -6.03
CA ALA A 391 27.20 -26.79 -5.59
C ALA A 391 26.70 -28.25 -5.65
N ARG A 392 27.06 -29.00 -6.70
CA ARG A 392 26.74 -30.44 -6.82
C ARG A 392 27.32 -31.23 -5.66
N ALA A 393 28.61 -31.05 -5.36
CA ALA A 393 29.28 -31.75 -4.28
C ALA A 393 28.61 -31.48 -2.92
N LYS A 394 28.19 -30.24 -2.67
CA LYS A 394 27.44 -29.86 -1.46
C LYS A 394 26.06 -30.52 -1.40
N ILE A 395 25.35 -30.61 -2.52
CA ILE A 395 24.05 -31.30 -2.58
C ILE A 395 24.21 -32.81 -2.39
N ASP A 396 25.28 -33.42 -2.90
CA ASP A 396 25.54 -34.86 -2.71
C ASP A 396 25.79 -35.23 -1.23
N THR A 397 26.22 -34.26 -0.39
CA THR A 397 26.32 -34.43 1.07
C THR A 397 25.01 -34.19 1.83
N GLN A 398 23.92 -33.77 1.16
CA GLN A 398 22.64 -33.46 1.81
C GLN A 398 21.96 -34.71 2.37
N GLU A 399 21.71 -34.81 3.67
CA GLU A 399 21.19 -36.02 4.30
C GLU A 399 19.70 -36.28 4.00
N ASP A 400 18.91 -35.22 3.81
CA ASP A 400 17.50 -35.32 3.43
C ASP A 400 17.36 -35.72 1.93
N PRO A 401 16.80 -36.90 1.62
CA PRO A 401 16.68 -37.39 0.25
C PRO A 401 15.71 -36.57 -0.60
N ASP A 402 14.65 -36.01 -0.01
CA ASP A 402 13.65 -35.23 -0.74
C ASP A 402 14.20 -33.84 -1.08
N LEU A 403 14.89 -33.21 -0.12
CA LEU A 403 15.58 -31.96 -0.35
C LEU A 403 16.71 -32.12 -1.38
N ARG A 404 17.49 -33.21 -1.27
CA ARG A 404 18.54 -33.54 -2.23
C ARG A 404 17.96 -33.70 -3.64
N ALA A 405 16.87 -34.44 -3.80
CA ALA A 405 16.23 -34.65 -5.10
C ALA A 405 15.79 -33.33 -5.75
N ARG A 406 15.13 -32.44 -5.01
CA ARG A 406 14.70 -31.11 -5.50
C ARG A 406 15.89 -30.23 -5.90
N GLN A 407 16.94 -30.21 -5.09
CA GLN A 407 18.15 -29.44 -5.39
C GLN A 407 18.86 -29.93 -6.66
N LEU A 408 18.86 -31.25 -6.89
CA LEU A 408 19.42 -31.83 -8.11
C LEU A 408 18.57 -31.56 -9.35
N GLU A 409 17.25 -31.58 -9.22
CA GLU A 409 16.32 -31.23 -10.31
C GLU A 409 16.58 -29.81 -10.83
N ASP A 410 16.91 -28.87 -9.95
CA ASP A 410 17.26 -27.50 -10.32
C ASP A 410 18.72 -27.33 -10.81
N LEU A 411 19.69 -28.06 -10.23
CA LEU A 411 21.11 -27.93 -10.60
C LEU A 411 21.46 -28.62 -11.92
N LEU A 412 20.94 -29.82 -12.17
CA LEU A 412 21.36 -30.66 -13.30
C LEU A 412 21.15 -29.98 -14.67
N PRO A 413 20.03 -29.30 -14.96
CA PRO A 413 19.85 -28.60 -16.23
C PRO A 413 20.89 -27.49 -16.45
N ARG A 414 21.27 -26.76 -15.39
CA ARG A 414 22.30 -25.71 -15.45
C ARG A 414 23.68 -26.29 -15.70
N LEU A 415 24.02 -27.40 -15.05
CA LEU A 415 25.31 -28.07 -15.25
C LEU A 415 25.42 -28.64 -16.66
N ALA A 416 24.36 -29.29 -17.17
CA ALA A 416 24.30 -29.80 -18.54
C ALA A 416 24.52 -28.66 -19.54
N LEU A 417 23.79 -27.55 -19.37
CA LEU A 417 23.90 -26.36 -20.21
C LEU A 417 25.33 -25.82 -20.30
N VAL A 418 26.01 -25.64 -19.16
CA VAL A 418 27.39 -25.11 -19.12
C VAL A 418 28.40 -26.11 -19.69
N THR A 419 28.11 -27.41 -19.61
CA THR A 419 28.99 -28.47 -20.15
C THR A 419 28.88 -28.59 -21.67
N GLU A 420 27.72 -28.30 -22.25
CA GLU A 420 27.47 -28.39 -23.69
C GLU A 420 28.07 -27.21 -24.48
N VAL A 421 28.21 -26.04 -23.85
CA VAL A 421 28.75 -24.84 -24.52
C VAL A 421 30.27 -24.86 -24.61
N SER A 422 30.79 -24.56 -25.81
CA SER A 422 32.23 -24.51 -26.08
C SER A 422 32.82 -23.10 -26.00
N SER A 423 31.97 -22.06 -25.98
CA SER A 423 32.42 -20.67 -25.95
C SER A 423 31.41 -19.73 -25.28
N ALA A 424 31.89 -18.59 -24.77
CA ALA A 424 31.05 -17.56 -24.18
C ALA A 424 29.99 -17.03 -25.16
N GLY A 425 30.32 -16.93 -26.44
CA GLY A 425 29.37 -16.52 -27.48
C GLY A 425 28.23 -17.53 -27.66
N GLU A 426 28.54 -18.83 -27.63
CA GLU A 426 27.54 -19.90 -27.70
C GLU A 426 26.61 -19.90 -26.49
N LEU A 427 27.14 -19.65 -25.29
CA LEU A 427 26.34 -19.46 -24.08
C LEU A 427 25.36 -18.27 -24.25
N VAL A 428 25.84 -17.12 -24.73
CA VAL A 428 24.99 -15.94 -24.96
C VAL A 428 23.91 -16.22 -26.01
N GLU A 429 24.25 -16.87 -27.13
CA GLU A 429 23.28 -17.24 -28.16
C GLU A 429 22.18 -18.18 -27.64
N MET A 430 22.55 -19.14 -26.80
CA MET A 430 21.60 -20.05 -26.17
C MET A 430 20.71 -19.35 -25.14
N LEU A 431 21.27 -18.50 -24.28
CA LEU A 431 20.49 -17.68 -23.33
C LEU A 431 19.46 -16.81 -24.07
N ASN A 432 19.88 -16.19 -25.18
CA ASN A 432 18.98 -15.41 -26.04
C ASN A 432 17.90 -16.28 -26.69
N ARG A 433 18.21 -17.53 -27.04
CA ARG A 433 17.23 -18.49 -27.58
C ARG A 433 16.18 -18.88 -26.54
N GLU A 434 16.59 -19.18 -25.31
CA GLU A 434 15.65 -19.47 -24.21
C GLU A 434 14.78 -18.27 -23.90
N ARG A 435 15.37 -17.06 -23.80
CA ARG A 435 14.62 -15.81 -23.66
C ARG A 435 13.61 -15.62 -24.78
N SER A 436 13.98 -15.91 -26.02
CA SER A 436 13.07 -15.83 -27.17
C SER A 436 11.92 -16.83 -27.09
N LYS A 437 12.13 -18.03 -26.52
CA LYS A 437 11.06 -19.01 -26.27
C LYS A 437 10.10 -18.50 -25.19
N VAL A 438 10.63 -18.01 -24.07
CA VAL A 438 9.82 -17.42 -23.00
C VAL A 438 9.03 -16.21 -23.52
N ALA A 439 9.64 -15.32 -24.29
CA ALA A 439 8.96 -14.18 -24.90
C ALA A 439 7.77 -14.60 -25.80
N LYS A 440 7.94 -15.66 -26.61
CA LYS A 440 6.85 -16.23 -27.42
C LYS A 440 5.75 -16.84 -26.56
N TRP A 441 6.11 -17.56 -25.49
CA TRP A 441 5.15 -18.10 -24.53
C TRP A 441 4.37 -16.97 -23.85
N ARG A 442 5.03 -15.94 -23.33
CA ARG A 442 4.40 -14.75 -22.74
C ARG A 442 3.44 -14.06 -23.71
N ALA A 443 3.86 -13.87 -24.96
CA ALA A 443 2.99 -13.30 -26.01
C ALA A 443 1.74 -14.16 -26.27
N SER A 444 1.88 -15.50 -26.21
CA SER A 444 0.76 -16.43 -26.31
C SER A 444 -0.21 -16.28 -25.13
N ILE A 445 0.29 -16.22 -23.89
CA ILE A 445 -0.53 -15.99 -22.69
C ILE A 445 -1.26 -14.64 -22.78
N ALA A 446 -0.57 -13.56 -23.17
CA ALA A 446 -1.19 -12.25 -23.34
C ALA A 446 -2.30 -12.27 -24.41
N LYS A 447 -2.08 -12.95 -25.54
CA LYS A 447 -3.10 -13.15 -26.58
C LYS A 447 -4.29 -13.96 -26.04
N HIS A 448 -4.03 -14.98 -25.24
CA HIS A 448 -5.08 -15.79 -24.60
C HIS A 448 -5.95 -14.94 -23.66
N CYS A 449 -5.34 -14.10 -22.82
CA CYS A 449 -6.06 -13.17 -21.95
C CYS A 449 -6.97 -12.22 -22.74
N VAL A 450 -6.47 -11.64 -23.84
CA VAL A 450 -7.26 -10.76 -24.73
C VAL A 450 -8.44 -11.50 -25.38
N ASN A 451 -8.28 -12.78 -25.70
CA ASN A 451 -9.37 -13.57 -26.24
C ASN A 451 -10.44 -13.87 -25.18
N LEU A 452 -10.03 -14.20 -23.95
CA LEU A 452 -10.95 -14.39 -22.83
C LEU A 452 -11.71 -13.10 -22.52
N GLU A 453 -11.02 -11.95 -22.46
CA GLU A 453 -11.65 -10.64 -22.25
C GLU A 453 -12.74 -10.35 -23.28
N LYS A 454 -12.51 -10.66 -24.56
CA LYS A 454 -13.52 -10.50 -25.62
C LYS A 454 -14.74 -11.40 -25.44
N LEU A 455 -14.58 -12.57 -24.82
CA LEU A 455 -15.70 -13.45 -24.50
C LEU A 455 -16.54 -12.86 -23.37
N LEU A 456 -15.91 -12.17 -22.41
CA LEU A 456 -16.59 -11.49 -21.31
C LEU A 456 -17.28 -10.20 -21.75
N ALA A 457 -16.81 -9.54 -22.82
CA ALA A 457 -17.35 -8.26 -23.32
C ALA A 457 -18.82 -8.31 -23.79
N GLY A 458 -19.46 -9.48 -23.79
CA GLY A 458 -20.91 -9.62 -24.01
C GLY A 458 -21.76 -9.30 -22.78
N GLU A 459 -21.15 -9.25 -21.59
CA GLU A 459 -21.78 -8.92 -20.31
C GLU A 459 -21.57 -7.45 -19.96
N ASN A 460 -22.45 -6.89 -19.12
CA ASN A 460 -22.22 -5.58 -18.51
C ASN A 460 -21.13 -5.69 -17.42
N ASP A 461 -20.27 -4.67 -17.31
CA ASP A 461 -19.18 -4.65 -16.32
C ASP A 461 -19.65 -4.81 -14.88
N ASP A 462 -20.84 -4.30 -14.55
CA ASP A 462 -21.45 -4.38 -13.22
C ASP A 462 -22.29 -5.65 -13.02
N THR A 463 -22.38 -6.53 -14.02
CA THR A 463 -23.05 -7.84 -13.83
C THR A 463 -22.31 -8.64 -12.76
N PRO A 464 -23.00 -9.17 -11.73
CA PRO A 464 -22.39 -10.03 -10.72
C PRO A 464 -21.72 -11.26 -11.33
N LEU A 465 -20.52 -11.59 -10.86
CA LEU A 465 -19.73 -12.72 -11.32
C LEU A 465 -19.95 -13.93 -10.39
N PRO A 466 -20.53 -15.05 -10.89
CA PRO A 466 -20.58 -16.29 -10.12
C PRO A 466 -19.17 -16.83 -9.85
N ARG A 467 -18.97 -17.44 -8.68
CA ARG A 467 -17.66 -17.97 -8.25
C ARG A 467 -17.12 -19.02 -9.21
N GLU A 468 -17.99 -19.89 -9.70
CA GLU A 468 -17.66 -20.93 -10.68
C GLU A 468 -17.08 -20.35 -11.98
N ASN A 469 -17.55 -19.18 -12.42
CA ASN A 469 -17.05 -18.54 -13.63
C ASN A 469 -15.65 -17.97 -13.42
N TRP A 470 -15.35 -17.46 -12.23
CA TRP A 470 -13.99 -17.07 -11.87
C TRP A 470 -13.05 -18.27 -11.83
N GLU A 471 -13.47 -19.37 -11.20
CA GLU A 471 -12.69 -20.61 -11.12
C GLU A 471 -12.43 -21.20 -12.53
N GLU A 472 -13.41 -21.15 -13.44
CA GLU A 472 -13.23 -21.55 -14.84
C GLU A 472 -12.20 -20.68 -15.58
N LEU A 473 -12.21 -19.36 -15.35
CA LEU A 473 -11.19 -18.46 -15.91
C LEU A 473 -9.80 -18.80 -15.38
N GLN A 474 -9.65 -19.05 -14.07
CA GLN A 474 -8.38 -19.43 -13.46
C GLN A 474 -7.87 -20.77 -14.01
N GLN A 475 -8.76 -21.73 -14.24
CA GLN A 475 -8.43 -23.05 -14.77
C GLN A 475 -7.78 -23.00 -16.17
N CYS A 476 -8.03 -21.93 -16.95
CA CYS A 476 -7.38 -21.71 -18.24
C CYS A 476 -5.85 -21.51 -18.14
N PHE A 477 -5.36 -21.15 -16.95
CA PHE A 477 -3.95 -20.83 -16.71
C PHE A 477 -3.23 -21.85 -15.84
N VAL A 478 -3.94 -22.82 -15.25
CA VAL A 478 -3.33 -23.86 -14.41
C VAL A 478 -2.26 -24.64 -15.19
N GLY A 479 -1.06 -24.72 -14.62
CA GLY A 479 0.08 -25.41 -15.22
C GLY A 479 0.82 -24.64 -16.32
N GLN A 480 0.37 -23.43 -16.67
CA GLN A 480 1.06 -22.58 -17.64
C GLN A 480 2.34 -22.00 -17.02
N SER A 481 3.49 -22.52 -17.46
CA SER A 481 4.79 -22.01 -17.03
C SER A 481 5.83 -22.13 -18.12
N ALA A 482 6.85 -21.28 -18.04
CA ALA A 482 8.05 -21.38 -18.86
C ALA A 482 9.28 -21.16 -17.97
N SER A 483 10.35 -21.85 -18.29
CA SER A 483 11.64 -21.69 -17.60
C SER A 483 12.68 -21.18 -18.58
N MET A 484 13.56 -20.31 -18.10
CA MET A 484 14.76 -19.89 -18.80
C MET A 484 15.96 -19.90 -17.85
N PHE A 485 17.14 -19.82 -18.42
CA PHE A 485 18.36 -19.61 -17.67
C PHE A 485 18.72 -18.13 -17.68
N GLU A 486 19.14 -17.62 -16.54
CA GLU A 486 19.62 -16.25 -16.40
C GLU A 486 20.99 -16.21 -15.76
N VAL A 487 21.78 -15.23 -16.20
CA VAL A 487 23.11 -14.98 -15.67
C VAL A 487 23.05 -13.78 -14.76
N GLY A 488 23.53 -13.94 -13.53
CA GLY A 488 23.62 -12.90 -12.52
C GLY A 488 25.05 -12.64 -12.05
N ILE A 489 25.18 -11.69 -11.13
CA ILE A 489 26.43 -11.41 -10.42
C ILE A 489 26.16 -11.62 -8.93
N ASP A 490 26.94 -12.50 -8.31
CA ASP A 490 27.09 -12.54 -6.86
C ASP A 490 28.16 -11.53 -6.45
N TYR A 491 27.72 -10.46 -5.78
CA TYR A 491 28.60 -9.40 -5.27
C TYR A 491 29.28 -9.76 -3.95
N ASN A 492 28.85 -10.85 -3.30
CA ASN A 492 29.31 -11.28 -1.98
C ASN A 492 30.25 -12.49 -2.03
N HIS A 493 30.68 -12.92 -3.23
CA HIS A 493 31.56 -14.08 -3.36
C HIS A 493 32.92 -13.82 -2.70
N PRO A 494 33.54 -14.80 -2.02
CA PRO A 494 34.81 -14.60 -1.29
C PRO A 494 35.96 -14.01 -2.12
N ASP A 495 35.97 -14.29 -3.41
CA ASP A 495 36.95 -13.80 -4.38
C ASP A 495 36.52 -12.50 -5.11
N GLY A 496 35.46 -11.82 -4.65
CA GLY A 496 34.90 -10.60 -5.26
C GLY A 496 33.59 -10.84 -6.01
N LYS A 497 33.46 -10.31 -7.24
CA LYS A 497 32.26 -10.55 -8.07
C LYS A 497 32.35 -11.90 -8.78
N ALA A 498 31.36 -12.77 -8.62
CA ALA A 498 31.27 -14.05 -9.31
C ALA A 498 30.05 -14.11 -10.23
N LEU A 499 30.21 -14.80 -11.37
CA LEU A 499 29.11 -15.04 -12.29
C LEU A 499 28.24 -16.19 -11.76
N THR A 500 26.93 -16.03 -11.78
CA THR A 500 25.98 -17.08 -11.39
C THR A 500 25.09 -17.45 -12.56
N LEU A 501 24.66 -18.72 -12.60
CA LEU A 501 23.63 -19.20 -13.53
C LEU A 501 22.45 -19.72 -12.71
N THR A 502 21.28 -19.13 -12.93
CA THR A 502 20.05 -19.49 -12.22
C THR A 502 18.99 -19.95 -13.21
N THR A 503 18.11 -20.83 -12.75
CA THR A 503 16.88 -21.18 -13.46
C THR A 503 15.81 -20.19 -12.99
N VAL A 504 15.22 -19.45 -13.92
CA VAL A 504 14.07 -18.58 -13.65
C VAL A 504 12.83 -19.23 -14.24
N LYS A 505 11.89 -19.57 -13.37
CA LYS A 505 10.58 -20.11 -13.75
C LYS A 505 9.54 -19.01 -13.65
N GLU A 506 8.86 -18.75 -14.74
CA GLU A 506 7.70 -17.87 -14.79
C GLU A 506 6.42 -18.70 -14.87
N THR A 507 5.41 -18.30 -14.11
CA THR A 507 4.06 -18.86 -14.19
C THR A 507 3.06 -17.81 -14.67
N ALA A 508 2.08 -18.28 -15.44
CA ALA A 508 0.89 -17.49 -15.75
C ALA A 508 -0.20 -17.92 -14.78
N GLU A 509 -0.50 -17.06 -13.83
CA GLU A 509 -1.56 -17.25 -12.84
C GLU A 509 -2.50 -16.06 -12.94
N LEU A 510 -3.81 -16.34 -12.95
CA LEU A 510 -4.85 -15.33 -12.98
C LEU A 510 -5.28 -15.05 -11.54
N GLU A 511 -4.88 -13.89 -11.06
CA GLU A 511 -5.20 -13.38 -9.72
C GLU A 511 -6.18 -12.21 -9.85
N ALA A 512 -6.80 -11.83 -8.73
CA ALA A 512 -7.54 -10.57 -8.69
C ALA A 512 -6.64 -9.40 -9.11
N ALA A 513 -7.26 -8.42 -9.78
CA ALA A 513 -6.57 -7.20 -10.15
C ALA A 513 -6.08 -6.42 -8.91
N ASP A 514 -4.93 -5.76 -9.04
CA ASP A 514 -4.46 -4.80 -8.04
C ASP A 514 -5.56 -3.79 -7.72
N GLY A 515 -5.72 -3.47 -6.43
CA GLY A 515 -6.70 -2.50 -5.96
C GLY A 515 -8.13 -3.04 -5.78
N LEU A 516 -8.37 -4.34 -5.96
CA LEU A 516 -9.71 -4.91 -5.78
C LEU A 516 -10.32 -4.63 -4.39
N SER A 517 -9.52 -4.67 -3.32
CA SER A 517 -9.97 -4.28 -1.98
C SER A 517 -10.42 -2.81 -1.93
N GLN A 518 -9.69 -1.91 -2.60
CA GLN A 518 -10.01 -0.48 -2.61
C GLN A 518 -11.26 -0.18 -3.43
N LEU A 519 -11.44 -0.89 -4.56
CA LEU A 519 -12.67 -0.87 -5.32
C LEU A 519 -13.86 -1.40 -4.50
N ALA A 520 -13.68 -2.47 -3.72
CA ALA A 520 -14.74 -2.98 -2.85
C ALA A 520 -15.16 -1.97 -1.78
N ILE A 521 -14.22 -1.18 -1.24
CA ILE A 521 -14.53 -0.09 -0.32
C ILE A 521 -15.32 1.01 -1.04
N LEU A 522 -14.82 1.47 -2.19
CA LEU A 522 -15.49 2.49 -3.01
C LEU A 522 -16.92 2.08 -3.37
N ASP A 523 -17.09 0.88 -3.92
CA ASP A 523 -18.39 0.35 -4.33
C ASP A 523 -19.31 0.15 -3.12
N SER A 524 -18.78 -0.17 -1.93
CA SER A 524 -19.60 -0.32 -0.71
C SER A 524 -20.15 1.00 -0.19
N LEU A 525 -19.40 2.09 -0.35
CA LEU A 525 -19.78 3.44 0.09
C LEU A 525 -20.70 4.17 -0.91
N ASP A 526 -20.67 3.75 -2.17
CA ASP A 526 -21.53 4.29 -3.22
C ASP A 526 -22.93 3.66 -3.13
N ALA A 527 -23.96 4.48 -2.92
CA ALA A 527 -25.34 4.02 -2.72
C ALA A 527 -25.88 3.22 -3.92
N ASP A 528 -25.49 3.57 -5.15
CA ASP A 528 -25.94 2.90 -6.36
C ASP A 528 -25.17 1.60 -6.62
N ARG A 529 -23.94 1.49 -6.11
CA ARG A 529 -23.05 0.34 -6.33
C ARG A 529 -22.95 -0.61 -5.14
N SER A 530 -23.40 -0.22 -3.94
CA SER A 530 -23.26 -1.04 -2.73
C SER A 530 -23.95 -2.39 -2.83
N ALA A 531 -25.01 -2.49 -3.64
CA ALA A 531 -25.70 -3.74 -3.93
C ALA A 531 -24.88 -4.73 -4.79
N LEU A 532 -23.85 -4.26 -5.50
CA LEU A 532 -22.94 -5.10 -6.29
C LEU A 532 -21.96 -5.87 -5.39
N VAL A 533 -21.63 -5.32 -4.23
CA VAL A 533 -20.63 -5.90 -3.33
C VAL A 533 -21.27 -7.00 -2.49
N PRO A 534 -20.82 -8.27 -2.59
CA PRO A 534 -21.36 -9.36 -1.78
C PRO A 534 -21.15 -9.14 -0.29
N ASP A 535 -22.09 -9.60 0.55
CA ASP A 535 -21.98 -9.49 2.01
C ASP A 535 -20.71 -10.13 2.55
N THR A 536 -20.26 -11.26 1.96
CA THR A 536 -19.00 -11.90 2.32
C THR A 536 -17.79 -11.00 2.09
N VAL A 537 -17.80 -10.19 1.03
CA VAL A 537 -16.76 -9.20 0.73
C VAL A 537 -16.85 -8.03 1.71
N LYS A 538 -18.06 -7.53 1.98
CA LYS A 538 -18.27 -6.46 2.98
C LYS A 538 -17.75 -6.88 4.36
N GLU A 539 -18.09 -8.08 4.83
CA GLU A 539 -17.59 -8.60 6.11
C GLU A 539 -16.07 -8.78 6.10
N ALA A 540 -15.49 -9.23 4.98
CA ALA A 540 -14.05 -9.43 4.87
C ALA A 540 -13.25 -8.12 5.02
N ILE A 541 -13.75 -6.99 4.50
CA ILE A 541 -13.04 -5.71 4.57
C ILE A 541 -13.20 -4.96 5.90
N LYS A 542 -14.27 -5.24 6.68
CA LYS A 542 -14.54 -4.54 7.95
C LYS A 542 -13.35 -4.50 8.92
N PRO A 543 -12.60 -5.60 9.17
CA PRO A 543 -11.43 -5.56 10.05
C PRO A 543 -10.34 -4.61 9.56
N ALA A 544 -10.13 -4.51 8.25
CA ALA A 544 -9.12 -3.61 7.69
C ALA A 544 -9.55 -2.14 7.75
N LEU A 545 -10.86 -1.85 7.66
CA LEU A 545 -11.40 -0.50 7.80
C LEU A 545 -11.19 0.10 9.20
N ARG A 546 -11.05 -0.77 10.22
CA ARG A 546 -10.76 -0.39 11.61
C ARG A 546 -9.29 -0.10 11.88
N ASN A 547 -8.41 -0.40 10.92
CA ASN A 547 -6.99 -0.24 11.12
C ASN A 547 -6.61 1.24 11.22
N LEU A 548 -5.72 1.53 12.15
CA LEU A 548 -4.98 2.79 12.24
C LEU A 548 -3.54 2.47 11.86
N TYR A 549 -3.10 2.93 10.70
CA TYR A 549 -1.74 2.64 10.22
C TYR A 549 -0.72 3.10 11.25
N ALA A 550 0.22 2.23 11.61
CA ALA A 550 1.20 2.48 12.68
C ALA A 550 0.58 2.95 14.02
N ASN A 551 -0.64 2.50 14.34
CA ASN A 551 -1.39 2.87 15.54
C ASN A 551 -1.67 4.39 15.65
N ARG A 552 -1.75 5.10 14.51
CA ARG A 552 -1.90 6.56 14.47
C ARG A 552 -3.32 7.00 14.05
N PRO A 553 -4.07 7.70 14.89
CA PRO A 553 -5.40 8.21 14.55
C PRO A 553 -5.34 9.54 13.78
N HIS A 554 -6.49 9.93 13.22
CA HIS A 554 -6.76 11.32 12.89
C HIS A 554 -7.24 12.04 14.15
N ARG A 555 -6.71 13.23 14.45
CA ARG A 555 -6.88 13.89 15.76
C ARG A 555 -7.00 15.41 15.64
N LEU A 556 -7.78 16.03 16.52
CA LEU A 556 -7.78 17.47 16.79
C LEU A 556 -7.26 17.71 18.22
N GLY A 557 -6.36 18.69 18.39
CA GLY A 557 -5.88 19.09 19.72
C GLY A 557 -4.99 18.07 20.42
N GLY A 558 -4.44 18.49 21.55
CA GLY A 558 -3.57 17.70 22.40
C GLY A 558 -2.23 17.32 21.76
N TYR A 559 -1.58 16.30 22.33
CA TYR A 559 -0.31 15.81 21.82
C TYR A 559 -0.46 15.18 20.43
N HIS A 560 0.49 15.48 19.55
CA HIS A 560 0.61 14.84 18.24
C HIS A 560 1.30 13.47 18.35
N ASP A 561 0.94 12.55 17.46
CA ASP A 561 1.60 11.25 17.31
C ASP A 561 2.76 11.37 16.30
N GLY A 562 3.90 11.91 16.75
CA GLY A 562 5.08 12.16 15.91
C GLY A 562 5.60 10.93 15.18
N VAL A 563 6.08 11.10 13.95
CA VAL A 563 6.73 10.03 13.16
C VAL A 563 8.24 10.13 13.28
N GLN A 564 8.76 11.35 13.12
CA GLN A 564 10.19 11.67 13.20
C GLN A 564 10.52 12.48 14.44
N THR A 565 9.56 13.27 14.95
CA THR A 565 9.74 14.06 16.15
C THR A 565 9.17 13.35 17.38
N THR A 566 9.74 13.66 18.55
CA THR A 566 9.20 13.17 19.81
C THR A 566 7.87 13.85 20.11
N VAL A 567 6.92 13.08 20.64
CA VAL A 567 5.67 13.60 21.16
C VAL A 567 5.94 14.75 22.12
N SER A 568 5.46 15.93 21.74
CA SER A 568 5.63 17.16 22.50
C SER A 568 4.45 18.09 22.21
N GLU A 569 4.11 18.90 23.20
CA GLU A 569 3.55 20.22 22.94
C GLU A 569 4.63 20.97 22.16
N ARG A 570 4.40 21.21 20.87
CA ARG A 570 5.24 22.17 20.13
C ARG A 570 5.19 23.50 20.89
N ALA A 571 6.26 24.31 20.83
CA ALA A 571 6.52 25.54 21.60
C ALA A 571 5.31 26.18 22.31
N ASP A 572 5.46 26.59 23.58
CA ASP A 572 4.43 27.04 24.55
C ASP A 572 3.20 27.81 24.00
N ASP A 573 3.35 28.55 22.90
CA ASP A 573 2.32 29.38 22.27
C ASP A 573 1.57 28.72 21.09
N THR A 574 1.93 27.51 20.66
CA THR A 574 1.30 26.78 19.54
C THR A 574 0.57 25.51 20.00
N VAL A 575 -0.51 25.15 19.31
CA VAL A 575 -1.28 23.92 19.57
C VAL A 575 -1.51 23.12 18.29
N LEU A 576 -1.72 21.82 18.44
CA LEU A 576 -2.11 20.94 17.34
C LEU A 576 -3.55 21.27 16.92
N LEU A 577 -3.72 21.80 15.71
CA LEU A 577 -5.05 22.04 15.16
C LEU A 577 -5.66 20.73 14.64
N LEU A 578 -4.95 20.03 13.76
CA LEU A 578 -5.38 18.78 13.14
C LEU A 578 -4.17 17.89 12.81
N GLN A 579 -4.31 16.59 13.04
CA GLN A 579 -3.41 15.54 12.58
C GLN A 579 -4.16 14.63 11.60
N ILE A 580 -3.58 14.39 10.43
CA ILE A 580 -4.09 13.46 9.43
C ILE A 580 -3.00 12.42 9.11
N ALA A 581 -3.19 11.21 9.63
CA ALA A 581 -2.29 10.09 9.38
C ALA A 581 -2.51 9.43 8.00
N THR A 582 -1.53 8.62 7.58
CA THR A 582 -1.70 7.63 6.51
C THR A 582 -2.85 6.70 6.86
N ASP A 583 -3.71 6.41 5.88
CA ASP A 583 -4.93 5.65 6.06
C ASP A 583 -5.29 4.89 4.77
N GLU A 584 -5.05 3.58 4.77
CA GLU A 584 -5.32 2.73 3.62
C GLU A 584 -6.81 2.72 3.22
N ALA A 585 -7.74 2.89 4.17
CA ALA A 585 -9.17 2.90 3.86
C ALA A 585 -9.58 4.13 3.04
N MET A 586 -8.84 5.23 3.18
CA MET A 586 -9.03 6.48 2.42
C MET A 586 -8.20 6.54 1.13
N ASP A 587 -7.39 5.50 0.84
CA ASP A 587 -6.27 5.58 -0.11
C ASP A 587 -5.37 6.79 0.22
N TRP A 588 -5.11 7.05 1.50
CA TRP A 588 -4.19 8.08 1.96
C TRP A 588 -2.86 7.48 2.35
N CYS A 589 -1.78 8.06 1.82
CA CYS A 589 -0.43 7.79 2.28
C CYS A 589 0.41 9.03 2.07
N TRP A 590 1.04 9.51 3.13
CA TRP A 590 1.76 10.78 3.13
C TRP A 590 3.26 10.51 3.19
N GLY A 591 4.02 10.83 2.14
CA GLY A 591 5.43 10.43 2.06
C GLY A 591 5.58 8.90 2.11
N ASP A 592 6.56 8.41 2.88
CA ASP A 592 6.66 6.99 3.26
C ASP A 592 5.82 6.70 4.53
N SER A 593 4.50 6.60 4.35
CA SER A 593 3.54 6.22 5.39
C SER A 593 3.52 7.10 6.65
N GLY A 594 3.59 8.40 6.43
CA GLY A 594 3.65 9.47 7.42
C GLY A 594 2.32 10.07 7.86
N ALA A 595 2.36 11.33 8.31
CA ALA A 595 1.21 12.12 8.72
C ALA A 595 1.41 13.63 8.49
N TYR A 596 0.32 14.33 8.19
CA TYR A 596 0.27 15.79 8.23
C TYR A 596 -0.12 16.29 9.62
N TYR A 597 0.52 17.37 10.06
CA TYR A 597 0.22 18.06 11.30
C TYR A 597 0.00 19.54 11.00
N PHE A 598 -1.18 20.05 11.33
CA PHE A 598 -1.55 21.45 11.24
C PHE A 598 -1.38 22.08 12.62
N TRP A 599 -0.64 23.17 12.70
CA TRP A 599 -0.33 23.89 13.93
C TRP A 599 -0.82 25.32 13.86
N ILE A 600 -1.31 25.84 14.98
CA ILE A 600 -1.79 27.23 15.07
C ILE A 600 -1.34 27.87 16.39
N ASP A 601 -1.02 29.16 16.34
CA ASP A 601 -0.80 29.96 17.54
C ASP A 601 -2.08 30.06 18.39
N LYS A 602 -1.95 29.91 19.72
CA LYS A 602 -3.07 30.00 20.68
C LYS A 602 -3.84 31.31 20.55
N SER A 603 -3.14 32.41 20.26
CA SER A 603 -3.75 33.73 20.08
C SER A 603 -4.56 33.85 18.79
N ASP A 604 -4.09 33.22 17.71
CA ASP A 604 -4.78 33.19 16.42
C ASP A 604 -6.02 32.32 16.47
N LEU A 605 -5.90 31.16 17.12
CA LEU A 605 -7.03 30.29 17.39
C LEU A 605 -8.10 30.98 18.23
N ALA A 606 -7.71 31.76 19.26
CA ALA A 606 -8.64 32.54 20.07
C ALA A 606 -9.33 33.67 19.28
N ASN A 607 -8.65 34.23 18.27
CA ASN A 607 -9.19 35.26 17.40
C ASN A 607 -9.97 34.70 16.20
N GLY A 608 -9.95 33.37 15.98
CA GLY A 608 -10.53 32.74 14.79
C GLY A 608 -9.76 33.06 13.50
N ASP A 609 -8.48 33.43 13.59
CA ASP A 609 -7.62 33.74 12.45
C ASP A 609 -6.85 32.50 12.01
N PHE A 610 -7.36 31.78 11.00
CA PHE A 610 -6.73 30.57 10.47
C PHE A 610 -5.76 30.85 9.32
N SER A 611 -5.48 32.11 9.00
CA SER A 611 -4.60 32.48 7.87
C SER A 611 -3.11 32.19 8.13
N ARG A 612 -2.74 31.94 9.39
CA ARG A 612 -1.37 31.65 9.84
C ARG A 612 -1.18 30.22 10.36
N VAL A 613 -2.10 29.31 10.03
CA VAL A 613 -1.87 27.88 10.29
C VAL A 613 -0.63 27.44 9.54
N SER A 614 0.27 26.72 10.20
CA SER A 614 1.40 26.04 9.56
C SER A 614 1.10 24.55 9.41
N MET A 615 1.67 23.91 8.39
CA MET A 615 1.57 22.47 8.19
C MET A 615 2.96 21.87 8.13
N THR A 616 3.12 20.66 8.67
CA THR A 616 4.34 19.86 8.52
C THR A 616 3.99 18.43 8.12
N LEU A 617 4.83 17.82 7.29
CA LEU A 617 4.78 16.39 6.97
C LEU A 617 5.94 15.65 7.65
N GLU A 618 5.63 14.60 8.41
CA GLU A 618 6.65 13.64 8.86
C GLU A 618 6.36 12.26 8.29
N CYS A 619 7.39 11.55 7.82
CA CYS A 619 7.29 10.18 7.29
C CYS A 619 8.54 9.35 7.65
N CYS A 620 8.52 8.04 7.36
CA CYS A 620 9.60 7.11 7.71
C CYS A 620 10.95 7.41 7.05
#